data_AF-A0A7V2JES0-F1
#
_entry.id   AF-A0A7V2JES0-F1
#
_cell.length_a   1.000
_cell.length_b   1.000
_cell.length_c   1.000
_cell.angle_alpha   90.00
_cell.angle_beta   90.00
_cell.angle_gamma   90.00
#
_symmetry.space_group_name_H-M   'P 1'
#
loop_
_entity.id
_entity.type
_entity.pdbx_description
1 polymer ?
#
loop_
_entity_poly.entity_id
_entity_poly.type
_entity_poly.pdbx_seq_one_letter_code
_entity_poly.pdbx_strand_id
1 'polypeptide(L)'
;NKAKKLYGDPLPEIVSKRLNKELDEIIGNGYAVLYLIAQKLVEKSNNDGYVVGSRGSVGSSLVATMLGITEVNPLPPHYYCPNCNYTEFITDGSYGSGYDLPKKNCPRCGKQLKSDGQDIPFEVFMGFKGEKIPDIDLNFSGEYQSTAHKFIEKLFGKDHVFRAGTISTIASRTAYGFVKKYEEVTGRILNPTEIDRLVSKITGVKRTTGQHPGGLMIVPKNMDVHDFTPVQYPANDRKAGTITTHFDYNSIHDDLVKLDALGHDDPTFIKMLGDLTGIDPMTIDMNDRETLSIFSSTRALGIKPQAINSKVGTFGIPEFGTQFVRQMLEETKPSSFADLVRISGLSHGTDVWLNNARDLIVSKQATLKDVIACRADIMNYLIQKGVDELLAFKIMENVRKGKGLTEEMEREMLNHKVPGWFINSCKKIKYLFPKAHAVAYVSMAFRIAYFKVHYPLEFYSAYFTIKGDEFNMVTVLNGKRAIKERIAQLASIPNKNVKERAEETNLYLALEMIERGFGFLPVDLMRSDYKVFKIEGNSLRIPLSKIPGLGEKLASAIVIARREKEFTSIEDLSKRSGVTKANIETMKALGILNGMPETEQMSLFH
;
A
#
# COMPACT_ATOMS: atom_id res chain seq x y z
N ASN A 1 18.32 -0.94 -25.00
CA ASN A 1 17.35 -0.37 -25.97
C ASN A 1 16.35 0.62 -25.37
N LYS A 2 15.68 0.35 -24.23
CA LYS A 2 14.69 1.28 -23.64
C LYS A 2 15.28 2.66 -23.27
N ALA A 3 16.43 2.69 -22.59
CA ALA A 3 17.12 3.94 -22.26
C ALA A 3 17.41 4.79 -23.50
N LYS A 4 17.93 4.18 -24.57
CA LYS A 4 18.21 4.88 -25.83
C LYS A 4 16.94 5.44 -26.48
N LYS A 5 15.83 4.70 -26.42
CA LYS A 5 14.53 5.19 -26.92
C LYS A 5 14.00 6.40 -26.13
N LEU A 6 14.33 6.52 -24.84
CA LEU A 6 13.91 7.64 -24.00
C LEU A 6 14.86 8.83 -24.09
N TYR A 7 16.16 8.57 -23.94
CA TYR A 7 17.19 9.58 -23.73
C TYR A 7 18.09 9.84 -24.94
N GLY A 8 17.93 9.08 -26.03
CA GLY A 8 18.68 9.24 -27.28
C GLY A 8 19.85 8.25 -27.44
N ASP A 9 20.47 8.29 -28.62
CA ASP A 9 21.68 7.53 -28.96
C ASP A 9 22.67 8.48 -29.66
N PRO A 10 23.84 8.81 -29.05
CA PRO A 10 24.34 8.30 -27.78
C PRO A 10 23.53 8.78 -26.57
N LEU A 11 23.62 8.02 -25.46
CA LEU A 11 22.99 8.39 -24.20
C LEU A 11 23.67 9.63 -23.58
N PRO A 12 22.92 10.49 -22.86
CA PRO A 12 23.51 11.52 -22.01
C PRO A 12 24.44 10.91 -20.97
N GLU A 13 25.55 11.60 -20.68
CA GLU A 13 26.62 11.08 -19.82
C GLU A 13 26.13 10.63 -18.44
N ILE A 14 25.19 11.37 -17.83
CA ILE A 14 24.59 11.03 -16.54
C ILE A 14 23.86 9.68 -16.58
N VAL A 15 23.18 9.38 -17.70
CA VAL A 15 22.43 8.14 -17.90
C VAL A 15 23.39 6.99 -18.19
N SER A 16 24.38 7.20 -19.06
CA SER A 16 25.35 6.15 -19.41
C SER A 16 26.23 5.76 -18.21
N LYS A 17 26.73 6.75 -17.44
CA LYS A 17 27.50 6.49 -16.21
C LYS A 17 26.68 5.71 -15.18
N ARG A 18 25.42 6.11 -14.96
CA ARG A 18 24.53 5.42 -14.02
C ARG A 18 24.26 3.98 -14.45
N LEU A 19 23.92 3.75 -15.72
CA LEU A 19 23.65 2.40 -16.22
C LEU A 19 24.87 1.49 -16.17
N ASN A 20 26.05 1.97 -16.57
CA ASN A 20 27.27 1.15 -16.55
C ASN A 20 27.60 0.73 -15.11
N LYS A 21 27.61 1.68 -14.16
CA LYS A 21 27.84 1.37 -12.74
C LYS A 21 26.87 0.33 -12.21
N GLU A 22 25.56 0.55 -12.41
CA GLU A 22 24.55 -0.36 -11.90
C GLU A 22 24.64 -1.75 -12.54
N LEU A 23 24.85 -1.84 -13.85
CA LEU A 23 24.96 -3.13 -14.55
C LEU A 23 26.17 -3.92 -14.10
N ASP A 24 27.33 -3.26 -13.91
CA ASP A 24 28.54 -3.90 -13.43
C ASP A 24 28.33 -4.49 -12.02
N GLU A 25 27.67 -3.76 -11.12
CA GLU A 25 27.36 -4.24 -9.77
C GLU A 25 26.29 -5.35 -9.77
N ILE A 26 25.22 -5.22 -10.56
CA ILE A 26 24.14 -6.22 -10.62
C ILE A 26 24.64 -7.54 -11.22
N ILE A 27 25.40 -7.47 -12.31
CA ILE A 27 25.93 -8.66 -13.00
C ILE A 27 27.08 -9.26 -12.19
N GLY A 28 28.01 -8.42 -11.71
CA GLY A 28 29.19 -8.85 -10.95
C GLY A 28 28.84 -9.59 -9.66
N ASN A 29 27.74 -9.21 -8.99
CA ASN A 29 27.25 -9.88 -7.78
C ASN A 29 26.19 -10.98 -8.06
N GLY A 30 25.94 -11.34 -9.33
CA GLY A 30 25.07 -12.47 -9.68
C GLY A 30 23.56 -12.21 -9.59
N TYR A 31 23.12 -10.96 -9.46
CA TYR A 31 21.69 -10.62 -9.28
C TYR A 31 20.91 -10.40 -10.58
N ALA A 32 21.56 -10.49 -11.74
CA ALA A 32 20.92 -10.30 -13.04
C ALA A 32 19.71 -11.24 -13.27
N VAL A 33 19.79 -12.49 -12.78
CA VAL A 33 18.69 -13.46 -12.88
C VAL A 33 17.45 -12.94 -12.16
N LEU A 34 17.60 -12.34 -10.97
CA LEU A 34 16.48 -11.81 -10.19
C LEU A 34 15.76 -10.68 -10.92
N TYR A 35 16.52 -9.77 -11.52
CA TYR A 35 15.96 -8.68 -12.33
C TYR A 35 15.17 -9.23 -13.53
N LEU A 36 15.68 -10.25 -14.21
CA LEU A 36 14.99 -10.86 -15.34
C LEU A 36 13.70 -11.60 -14.93
N ILE A 37 13.68 -12.26 -13.76
CA ILE A 37 12.46 -12.87 -13.22
C ILE A 37 11.42 -11.79 -12.91
N ALA A 38 11.83 -10.75 -12.18
CA ALA A 38 10.97 -9.64 -11.81
C ALA A 38 10.38 -8.95 -13.05
N GLN A 39 11.21 -8.73 -14.08
CA GLN A 39 10.76 -8.20 -15.37
C GLN A 39 9.65 -9.08 -15.98
N LYS A 40 9.88 -10.40 -16.08
CA LYS A 40 8.90 -11.33 -16.66
C LYS A 40 7.60 -11.38 -15.87
N LEU A 41 7.67 -11.27 -14.54
CA LEU A 41 6.49 -11.22 -13.68
C LEU A 41 5.66 -9.97 -13.93
N VAL A 42 6.32 -8.81 -13.96
CA VAL A 42 5.64 -7.53 -14.22
C VAL A 42 5.06 -7.50 -15.63
N GLU A 43 5.81 -7.93 -16.64
CA GLU A 43 5.35 -8.02 -18.02
C GLU A 43 4.13 -8.92 -18.16
N LYS A 44 4.16 -10.12 -17.55
CA LYS A 44 3.01 -11.03 -17.56
C LYS A 44 1.78 -10.38 -16.90
N SER A 45 1.95 -9.79 -15.71
CA SER A 45 0.84 -9.15 -15.00
C SER A 45 0.22 -8.02 -15.83
N ASN A 46 1.05 -7.16 -16.42
CA ASN A 46 0.59 -6.06 -17.26
C ASN A 46 -0.15 -6.57 -18.52
N ASN A 47 0.35 -7.63 -19.17
CA ASN A 47 -0.30 -8.25 -20.33
C ASN A 47 -1.65 -8.89 -19.97
N ASP A 48 -1.79 -9.40 -18.75
CA ASP A 48 -3.05 -9.93 -18.21
C ASP A 48 -3.98 -8.81 -17.69
N GLY A 49 -3.58 -7.54 -17.85
CA GLY A 49 -4.38 -6.36 -17.49
C GLY A 49 -4.20 -5.87 -16.06
N TYR A 50 -3.29 -6.44 -15.27
CA TYR A 50 -3.05 -6.04 -13.88
C TYR A 50 -1.73 -5.28 -13.75
N VAL A 51 -1.82 -3.98 -13.45
CA VAL A 51 -0.64 -3.15 -13.16
C VAL A 51 0.05 -3.66 -11.89
N VAL A 52 1.38 -3.68 -11.89
CA VAL A 52 2.17 -4.01 -10.69
C VAL A 52 2.64 -2.73 -10.02
N GLY A 53 2.29 -2.55 -8.74
CA GLY A 53 2.79 -1.47 -7.92
C GLY A 53 4.26 -1.69 -7.57
N SER A 54 5.07 -0.63 -7.69
CA SER A 54 6.46 -0.65 -7.22
C SER A 54 6.53 -0.66 -5.69
N ARG A 55 7.53 -1.33 -5.14
CA ARG A 55 7.75 -1.37 -3.69
C ARG A 55 9.23 -1.48 -3.32
N GLY A 56 9.54 -0.99 -2.13
CA GLY A 56 10.82 -1.25 -1.48
C GLY A 56 11.96 -0.44 -2.07
N SER A 57 13.17 -1.00 -2.09
CA SER A 57 14.37 -0.29 -2.54
C SER A 57 14.71 -0.48 -4.01
N VAL A 58 14.03 -1.35 -4.75
CA VAL A 58 14.35 -1.59 -6.17
C VAL A 58 14.16 -0.34 -7.04
N GLY A 59 13.27 0.59 -6.63
CA GLY A 59 13.11 1.90 -7.26
C GLY A 59 14.32 2.83 -7.16
N SER A 60 15.37 2.43 -6.44
CA SER A 60 16.68 3.10 -6.45
C SER A 60 17.54 2.72 -7.67
N SER A 61 17.16 1.69 -8.44
CA SER A 61 17.90 1.22 -9.62
C SER A 61 17.32 1.75 -10.93
N LEU A 62 18.15 2.45 -11.70
CA LEU A 62 17.81 2.87 -13.06
C LEU A 62 17.68 1.67 -14.00
N VAL A 63 18.48 0.62 -13.81
CA VAL A 63 18.35 -0.64 -14.55
C VAL A 63 16.96 -1.25 -14.33
N ALA A 64 16.45 -1.24 -13.10
CA ALA A 64 15.09 -1.69 -12.80
C ALA A 64 14.02 -0.85 -13.53
N THR A 65 14.17 0.48 -13.57
CA THR A 65 13.29 1.37 -14.35
C THR A 65 13.33 1.04 -15.84
N MET A 66 14.53 0.77 -16.37
CA MET A 66 14.74 0.46 -17.78
C MET A 66 14.24 -0.94 -18.16
N LEU A 67 14.14 -1.87 -17.22
CA LEU A 67 13.50 -3.17 -17.42
C LEU A 67 11.99 -3.12 -17.20
N GLY A 68 11.46 -2.04 -16.62
CA GLY A 68 10.04 -1.92 -16.29
C GLY A 68 9.64 -2.69 -15.03
N ILE A 69 10.60 -3.07 -14.19
CA ILE A 69 10.37 -3.71 -12.89
C ILE A 69 9.76 -2.69 -11.92
N THR A 70 10.18 -1.43 -12.05
CA THR A 70 9.68 -0.31 -11.26
C THR A 70 9.36 0.88 -12.15
N GLU A 71 8.36 1.66 -11.75
CA GLU A 71 8.02 2.94 -12.37
C GLU A 71 8.84 4.11 -11.80
N VAL A 72 9.51 3.90 -10.67
CA VAL A 72 10.31 4.96 -10.03
C VAL A 72 11.58 5.17 -10.84
N ASN A 73 11.81 6.41 -11.26
CA ASN A 73 13.03 6.80 -11.96
C ASN A 73 14.01 7.48 -11.00
N PRO A 74 15.14 6.85 -10.65
CA PRO A 74 16.03 7.35 -9.61
C PRO A 74 16.97 8.47 -10.07
N LEU A 75 16.96 8.85 -11.35
CA LEU A 75 17.78 9.96 -11.85
C LEU A 75 17.39 11.29 -11.18
N PRO A 76 18.25 12.32 -11.23
CA PRO A 76 17.88 13.66 -10.81
C PRO A 76 16.67 14.20 -11.59
N PRO A 77 15.92 15.18 -11.07
CA PRO A 77 14.81 15.81 -11.77
C PRO A 77 15.24 16.25 -13.17
N HIS A 78 14.46 15.87 -14.18
CA HIS A 78 14.80 16.18 -15.56
C HIS A 78 13.56 16.28 -16.45
N TYR A 79 13.72 17.04 -17.53
CA TYR A 79 12.82 16.97 -18.67
C TYR A 79 13.34 15.97 -19.69
N TYR A 80 12.40 15.30 -20.38
CA TYR A 80 12.70 14.54 -21.59
C TYR A 80 11.61 14.74 -22.65
N CYS A 81 12.01 14.76 -23.91
CA CYS A 81 11.10 14.87 -25.04
C CYS A 81 10.79 13.48 -25.61
N PRO A 82 9.52 13.02 -25.58
CA PRO A 82 9.16 11.72 -26.13
C PRO A 82 9.28 11.62 -27.66
N ASN A 83 9.57 12.73 -28.35
CA ASN A 83 9.60 12.80 -29.81
C ASN A 83 11.01 12.93 -30.41
N CYS A 84 11.87 13.77 -29.83
CA CYS A 84 13.20 14.04 -30.38
C CYS A 84 14.35 13.72 -29.40
N ASN A 85 14.02 13.06 -28.28
CA ASN A 85 14.98 12.63 -27.26
C ASN A 85 15.82 13.76 -26.63
N TYR A 86 15.39 15.02 -26.75
CA TYR A 86 15.98 16.12 -25.96
C TYR A 86 15.81 15.84 -24.47
N THR A 87 16.86 16.10 -23.69
CA THR A 87 16.88 15.91 -22.23
C THR A 87 17.51 17.12 -21.56
N GLU A 88 17.03 17.46 -20.37
CA GLU A 88 17.56 18.56 -19.54
C GLU A 88 17.50 18.14 -18.08
N PHE A 89 18.65 17.93 -17.45
CA PHE A 89 18.77 17.49 -16.06
C PHE A 89 18.98 18.69 -15.13
N ILE A 90 18.31 18.68 -13.98
CA ILE A 90 18.41 19.71 -12.94
C ILE A 90 19.07 19.06 -11.72
N THR A 91 20.32 19.46 -11.45
CA THR A 91 21.18 18.86 -10.42
C THR A 91 21.61 19.85 -9.34
N ASP A 92 21.07 21.07 -9.36
CA ASP A 92 21.37 22.13 -8.39
C ASP A 92 20.61 21.98 -7.06
N GLY A 93 19.73 20.98 -6.96
CA GLY A 93 18.90 20.72 -5.78
C GLY A 93 17.69 21.64 -5.64
N SER A 94 17.38 22.47 -6.65
CA SER A 94 16.23 23.38 -6.64
C SER A 94 14.88 22.65 -6.59
N TYR A 95 14.81 21.43 -7.14
CA TYR A 95 13.63 20.57 -7.13
C TYR A 95 13.95 19.22 -6.47
N GLY A 96 13.01 18.73 -5.64
CA GLY A 96 13.14 17.42 -4.99
C GLY A 96 12.61 16.25 -5.82
N SER A 97 11.81 16.53 -6.86
CA SER A 97 11.21 15.57 -7.79
C SER A 97 10.99 16.22 -9.16
N GLY A 98 11.15 15.44 -10.22
CA GLY A 98 10.79 15.81 -11.58
C GLY A 98 9.30 16.07 -11.76
N TYR A 99 8.44 15.49 -10.93
CA TYR A 99 7.01 15.75 -10.98
C TYR A 99 6.65 17.16 -10.50
N ASP A 100 7.57 17.86 -9.85
CA ASP A 100 7.40 19.25 -9.41
C ASP A 100 7.82 20.27 -10.48
N LEU A 101 8.45 19.82 -11.56
CA LEU A 101 8.91 20.68 -12.63
C LEU A 101 7.73 21.34 -13.36
N PRO A 102 7.81 22.65 -13.66
CA PRO A 102 6.76 23.33 -14.40
C PRO A 102 6.64 22.79 -15.83
N LYS A 103 5.44 22.85 -16.39
CA LYS A 103 5.20 22.47 -17.79
C LYS A 103 6.08 23.31 -18.72
N LYS A 104 6.84 22.64 -19.60
CA LYS A 104 7.80 23.25 -20.53
C LYS A 104 7.68 22.61 -21.92
N ASN A 105 7.84 23.39 -22.98
CA ASN A 105 7.92 22.89 -24.35
C ASN A 105 9.37 22.56 -24.74
N CYS A 106 9.54 21.57 -25.62
CA CYS A 106 10.85 21.13 -26.07
C CYS A 106 11.49 22.22 -26.93
N PRO A 107 12.71 22.69 -26.58
CA PRO A 107 13.38 23.73 -27.36
C PRO A 107 13.83 23.24 -28.75
N ARG A 108 13.89 21.92 -28.98
CA ARG A 108 14.27 21.34 -30.28
C ARG A 108 13.11 21.09 -31.24
N CYS A 109 11.95 20.67 -30.76
CA CYS A 109 10.83 20.28 -31.63
C CYS A 109 9.47 20.89 -31.26
N GLY A 110 9.42 21.77 -30.27
CA GLY A 110 8.21 22.48 -29.85
C GLY A 110 7.18 21.65 -29.06
N LYS A 111 7.25 20.30 -29.10
CA LYS A 111 6.32 19.43 -28.37
C LYS A 111 6.49 19.54 -26.85
N GLN A 112 5.41 19.34 -26.11
CA GLN A 112 5.40 19.33 -24.64
C GLN A 112 6.45 18.33 -24.09
N LEU A 113 7.30 18.79 -23.18
CA LEU A 113 8.24 17.93 -22.45
C LEU A 113 7.49 17.16 -21.37
N LYS A 114 7.93 15.93 -21.14
CA LYS A 114 7.61 15.19 -19.92
C LYS A 114 8.69 15.45 -18.88
N SER A 115 8.33 15.30 -17.60
CA SER A 115 9.26 15.43 -16.50
C SER A 115 9.25 14.19 -15.63
N ASP A 116 10.42 13.83 -15.08
CA ASP A 116 10.63 12.65 -14.25
C ASP A 116 11.95 12.81 -13.45
N GLY A 117 12.32 11.81 -12.65
CA GLY A 117 13.54 11.80 -11.85
C GLY A 117 13.27 12.17 -10.41
N GLN A 118 13.65 11.28 -9.50
CA GLN A 118 13.29 11.34 -8.08
C GLN A 118 14.52 11.49 -7.19
N ASP A 119 15.71 11.66 -7.79
CA ASP A 119 17.01 11.83 -7.13
C ASP A 119 17.23 10.81 -6.02
N ILE A 120 17.43 9.56 -6.43
CA ILE A 120 17.58 8.42 -5.52
C ILE A 120 18.92 7.73 -5.80
N PRO A 121 19.81 7.64 -4.81
CA PRO A 121 21.09 6.95 -4.96
C PRO A 121 20.88 5.43 -5.09
N PHE A 122 21.68 4.79 -5.93
CA PHE A 122 21.61 3.34 -6.19
C PHE A 122 22.06 2.53 -4.97
N GLU A 123 22.97 3.10 -4.19
CA GLU A 123 23.64 2.48 -3.05
C GLU A 123 22.66 2.17 -1.91
N VAL A 124 21.50 2.82 -1.89
CA VAL A 124 20.38 2.45 -1.00
C VAL A 124 19.88 1.02 -1.27
N PHE A 125 20.06 0.52 -2.49
CA PHE A 125 19.67 -0.82 -2.92
C PHE A 125 20.75 -1.86 -2.60
N MET A 126 21.99 -1.68 -3.05
CA MET A 126 23.05 -2.70 -2.98
C MET A 126 24.29 -2.30 -2.15
N GLY A 127 24.27 -1.12 -1.53
CA GLY A 127 25.48 -0.52 -0.93
C GLY A 127 26.44 -0.02 -1.99
N PHE A 128 27.68 0.27 -1.59
CA PHE A 128 28.73 0.76 -2.49
C PHE A 128 29.55 -0.37 -3.13
N LYS A 129 29.54 -1.57 -2.52
CA LYS A 129 30.36 -2.72 -2.93
C LYS A 129 29.56 -4.03 -3.03
N GLY A 130 28.24 -3.96 -3.15
CA GLY A 130 27.39 -5.17 -3.16
C GLY A 130 27.24 -5.85 -1.80
N GLU A 131 27.59 -5.17 -0.70
CA GLU A 131 27.54 -5.70 0.67
C GLU A 131 26.12 -6.04 1.14
N LYS A 132 25.10 -5.57 0.41
CA LYS A 132 23.69 -5.77 0.73
C LYS A 132 23.05 -6.66 -0.32
N ILE A 133 22.49 -7.78 0.13
CA ILE A 133 21.63 -8.65 -0.67
C ILE A 133 20.36 -7.86 -1.06
N PRO A 134 20.08 -7.69 -2.36
CA PRO A 134 18.90 -6.99 -2.83
C PRO A 134 17.64 -7.84 -2.64
N ASP A 135 16.58 -7.20 -2.18
CA ASP A 135 15.23 -7.76 -2.13
C ASP A 135 14.37 -7.02 -3.17
N ILE A 136 13.70 -7.77 -4.05
CA ILE A 136 12.81 -7.21 -5.07
C ILE A 136 11.37 -7.41 -4.62
N ASP A 137 10.78 -6.32 -4.13
CA ASP A 137 9.39 -6.26 -3.70
C ASP A 137 8.48 -5.82 -4.85
N LEU A 138 7.43 -6.60 -5.13
CA LEU A 138 6.41 -6.30 -6.14
C LEU A 138 5.02 -6.36 -5.50
N ASN A 139 4.23 -5.29 -5.65
CA ASN A 139 2.84 -5.26 -5.21
C ASN A 139 1.92 -5.64 -6.38
N PHE A 140 1.42 -6.87 -6.39
CA PHE A 140 0.38 -7.33 -7.30
C PHE A 140 -1.01 -7.02 -6.72
N SER A 141 -2.02 -6.97 -7.58
CA SER A 141 -3.41 -7.04 -7.11
C SER A 141 -3.61 -8.31 -6.28
N GLY A 142 -4.35 -8.20 -5.18
CA GLY A 142 -4.76 -9.36 -4.39
C GLY A 142 -5.48 -10.44 -5.20
N GLU A 143 -6.20 -10.06 -6.27
CA GLU A 143 -6.87 -10.97 -7.20
C GLU A 143 -5.87 -11.76 -8.07
N TYR A 144 -4.72 -11.15 -8.38
CA TYR A 144 -3.74 -11.67 -9.32
C TYR A 144 -2.53 -12.34 -8.64
N GLN A 145 -2.29 -12.07 -7.35
CA GLN A 145 -1.15 -12.58 -6.60
C GLN A 145 -0.95 -14.11 -6.75
N SER A 146 -2.03 -14.88 -6.66
CA SER A 146 -1.97 -16.34 -6.81
C SER A 146 -1.52 -16.78 -8.21
N THR A 147 -1.90 -16.04 -9.26
CA THR A 147 -1.47 -16.26 -10.64
C THR A 147 0.01 -15.94 -10.81
N ALA A 148 0.49 -14.86 -10.18
CA ALA A 148 1.90 -14.50 -10.18
C ALA A 148 2.77 -15.60 -9.52
N HIS A 149 2.33 -16.12 -8.37
CA HIS A 149 3.03 -17.24 -7.68
C HIS A 149 3.13 -18.48 -8.57
N LYS A 150 2.02 -18.90 -9.20
CA LYS A 150 2.01 -20.05 -10.12
C LYS A 150 2.91 -19.85 -11.34
N PHE A 151 3.06 -18.61 -11.82
CA PHE A 151 3.96 -18.33 -12.92
C PHE A 151 5.43 -18.51 -12.52
N ILE A 152 5.80 -18.15 -11.29
CA ILE A 152 7.15 -18.39 -10.75
C ILE A 152 7.42 -19.90 -10.65
N GLU A 153 6.47 -20.67 -10.13
CA GLU A 153 6.55 -22.14 -10.09
C GLU A 153 6.76 -22.73 -11.50
N LYS A 154 6.11 -22.18 -12.52
CA LYS A 154 6.30 -22.60 -13.92
C LYS A 154 7.70 -22.27 -14.46
N LEU A 155 8.29 -21.15 -14.04
CA LEU A 155 9.62 -20.71 -14.50
C LEU A 155 10.76 -21.55 -13.89
N PHE A 156 10.66 -21.87 -12.59
CA PHE A 156 11.72 -22.54 -11.84
C PHE A 156 11.52 -24.04 -11.70
N GLY A 157 10.27 -24.50 -11.81
CA GLY A 157 9.86 -25.84 -11.40
C GLY A 157 9.26 -25.79 -10.00
N LYS A 158 8.18 -26.56 -9.80
CA LYS A 158 7.43 -26.58 -8.53
C LYS A 158 8.29 -27.01 -7.34
N ASP A 159 9.29 -27.85 -7.58
CA ASP A 159 10.19 -28.38 -6.54
C ASP A 159 11.34 -27.42 -6.19
N HIS A 160 11.43 -26.26 -6.86
CA HIS A 160 12.45 -25.22 -6.62
C HIS A 160 11.87 -23.91 -6.07
N VAL A 161 10.56 -23.88 -5.77
CA VAL A 161 9.87 -22.68 -5.28
C VAL A 161 9.05 -23.05 -4.05
N PHE A 162 9.37 -22.42 -2.92
CA PHE A 162 8.71 -22.68 -1.64
C PHE A 162 8.17 -21.38 -1.07
N ARG A 163 7.00 -21.40 -0.45
CA ARG A 163 6.56 -20.23 0.33
C ARG A 163 7.42 -20.09 1.57
N ALA A 164 7.83 -18.88 1.92
CA ALA A 164 8.52 -18.67 3.19
C ALA A 164 7.58 -19.02 4.35
N GLY A 165 8.02 -19.92 5.22
CA GLY A 165 7.28 -20.30 6.44
C GLY A 165 7.32 -19.21 7.50
N THR A 166 6.29 -19.18 8.35
CA THR A 166 6.27 -18.31 9.53
C THR A 166 6.01 -19.12 10.79
N ILE A 167 6.62 -18.71 11.90
CA ILE A 167 6.43 -19.28 13.23
C ILE A 167 5.71 -18.23 14.07
N SER A 168 4.42 -18.47 14.35
CA SER A 168 3.62 -17.58 15.19
C SER A 168 3.82 -17.95 16.66
N THR A 169 4.35 -17.01 17.43
CA THR A 169 4.60 -17.17 18.86
C THR A 169 3.47 -16.52 19.69
N ILE A 170 3.40 -16.88 20.97
CA ILE A 170 2.48 -16.23 21.91
C ILE A 170 2.96 -14.80 22.15
N ALA A 171 2.19 -13.81 21.69
CA ALA A 171 2.42 -12.40 21.99
C ALA A 171 1.86 -12.03 23.37
N SER A 172 2.36 -10.94 23.96
CA SER A 172 2.00 -10.49 25.33
C SER A 172 0.49 -10.40 25.59
N ARG A 173 -0.29 -9.86 24.64
CA ARG A 173 -1.77 -9.78 24.78
C ARG A 173 -2.44 -11.15 24.85
N THR A 174 -1.98 -12.11 24.04
CA THR A 174 -2.50 -13.49 24.07
C THR A 174 -2.06 -14.21 25.34
N ALA A 175 -0.80 -14.02 25.75
CA ALA A 175 -0.28 -14.53 27.01
C ALA A 175 -1.10 -14.04 28.21
N TYR A 176 -1.44 -12.75 28.25
CA TYR A 176 -2.31 -12.19 29.29
C TYR A 176 -3.69 -12.86 29.31
N GLY A 177 -4.29 -13.06 28.14
CA GLY A 177 -5.55 -13.82 28.02
C GLY A 177 -5.45 -15.25 28.55
N PHE A 178 -4.34 -15.95 28.29
CA PHE A 178 -4.11 -17.30 28.83
C PHE A 178 -3.95 -17.31 30.35
N VAL A 179 -3.18 -16.37 30.91
CA VAL A 179 -3.00 -16.26 32.37
C VAL A 179 -4.33 -15.91 33.05
N LYS A 180 -5.13 -15.01 32.46
CA LYS A 180 -6.47 -14.70 32.98
C LYS A 180 -7.43 -15.88 32.90
N LYS A 181 -7.38 -16.66 31.82
CA LYS A 181 -8.20 -17.88 31.74
C LYS A 181 -7.74 -18.94 32.75
N TYR A 182 -6.44 -19.05 33.01
CA TYR A 182 -5.89 -19.92 34.05
C TYR A 182 -6.34 -19.49 35.45
N GLU A 183 -6.31 -18.19 35.75
CA GLU A 183 -6.85 -17.61 36.98
C GLU A 183 -8.31 -18.02 37.18
N GLU A 184 -9.14 -17.82 36.16
CA GLU A 184 -10.56 -18.18 36.15
C GLU A 184 -10.80 -19.69 36.39
N VAL A 185 -10.07 -20.55 35.67
CA VAL A 185 -10.28 -22.01 35.73
C VAL A 185 -9.74 -22.62 37.03
N THR A 186 -8.66 -22.05 37.60
CA THR A 186 -8.06 -22.58 38.84
C THR A 186 -8.65 -21.96 40.11
N GLY A 187 -9.45 -20.90 39.99
CA GLY A 187 -9.99 -20.15 41.12
C GLY A 187 -8.92 -19.44 41.97
N ARG A 188 -7.68 -19.37 41.47
CA ARG A 188 -6.60 -18.61 42.14
C ARG A 188 -6.83 -17.13 41.90
N ILE A 189 -6.43 -16.29 42.85
CA ILE A 189 -6.37 -14.84 42.66
C ILE A 189 -4.91 -14.47 42.52
N LEU A 190 -4.53 -13.98 41.34
CA LEU A 190 -3.16 -13.60 41.02
C LEU A 190 -3.03 -12.08 41.11
N ASN A 191 -2.03 -11.60 41.85
CA ASN A 191 -1.73 -10.17 41.86
C ASN A 191 -1.15 -9.72 40.50
N PRO A 192 -1.22 -8.43 40.15
CA PRO A 192 -0.74 -7.93 38.86
C PRO A 192 0.72 -8.30 38.55
N THR A 193 1.62 -8.24 39.55
CA THR A 193 3.04 -8.59 39.38
C THR A 193 3.23 -10.06 39.00
N GLU A 194 2.45 -10.96 39.60
CA GLU A 194 2.49 -12.39 39.28
C GLU A 194 1.90 -12.66 37.89
N ILE A 195 0.85 -11.94 37.51
CA ILE A 195 0.30 -12.00 36.15
C ILE A 195 1.37 -11.58 35.13
N ASP A 196 2.03 -10.44 35.35
CA ASP A 196 3.08 -9.95 34.45
C ASP A 196 4.27 -10.92 34.37
N ARG A 197 4.67 -11.50 35.51
CA ARG A 197 5.70 -12.55 35.55
C ARG A 197 5.28 -13.75 34.70
N LEU A 198 4.08 -14.30 34.88
CA LEU A 198 3.61 -15.45 34.11
C LEU A 198 3.48 -15.13 32.62
N VAL A 199 2.95 -13.96 32.27
CA VAL A 199 2.86 -13.45 30.90
C VAL A 199 4.24 -13.42 30.24
N SER A 200 5.25 -12.90 30.94
CA SER A 200 6.63 -12.85 30.43
C SER A 200 7.23 -14.24 30.18
N LYS A 201 6.84 -15.26 30.98
CA LYS A 201 7.39 -16.62 30.88
C LYS A 201 6.83 -17.45 29.73
N ILE A 202 5.62 -17.14 29.27
CA ILE A 202 4.98 -17.87 28.16
C ILE A 202 5.05 -17.10 26.83
N THR A 203 5.38 -15.80 26.87
CA THR A 203 5.58 -14.99 25.67
C THR A 203 6.76 -15.54 24.86
N GLY A 204 6.61 -15.60 23.54
CA GLY A 204 7.64 -16.13 22.63
C GLY A 204 7.59 -17.64 22.40
N VAL A 205 6.83 -18.40 23.19
CA VAL A 205 6.61 -19.84 22.94
C VAL A 205 5.88 -20.01 21.60
N LYS A 206 6.34 -20.96 20.76
CA LYS A 206 5.69 -21.31 19.49
C LYS A 206 4.25 -21.76 19.73
N ARG A 207 3.30 -21.18 18.99
CA ARG A 207 1.88 -21.55 19.03
C ARG A 207 1.42 -22.27 17.77
N THR A 208 1.72 -21.73 16.60
CA THR A 208 1.34 -22.30 15.30
C THR A 208 2.38 -21.97 14.24
N THR A 209 2.24 -22.57 13.06
CA THR A 209 2.99 -22.22 11.86
C THR A 209 2.05 -21.60 10.82
N GLY A 210 2.60 -20.79 9.93
CA GLY A 210 1.87 -20.12 8.87
C GLY A 210 2.72 -19.94 7.62
N GLN A 211 2.29 -19.02 6.76
CA GLN A 211 2.97 -18.67 5.52
C GLN A 211 3.25 -17.16 5.48
N HIS A 212 4.34 -16.77 4.84
CA HIS A 212 4.63 -15.38 4.52
C HIS A 212 3.58 -14.86 3.53
N PRO A 213 3.14 -13.59 3.63
CA PRO A 213 2.07 -13.06 2.78
C PRO A 213 2.36 -13.09 1.27
N GLY A 214 3.62 -13.14 0.84
CA GLY A 214 3.96 -13.24 -0.58
C GLY A 214 5.42 -13.61 -0.87
N GLY A 215 6.15 -14.09 0.14
CA GLY A 215 7.58 -14.38 0.01
C GLY A 215 7.79 -15.78 -0.55
N LEU A 216 8.45 -15.84 -1.69
CA LEU A 216 8.80 -17.08 -2.38
C LEU A 216 10.32 -17.27 -2.31
N MET A 217 10.74 -18.39 -1.72
CA MET A 217 12.12 -18.82 -1.64
C MET A 217 12.46 -19.59 -2.92
N ILE A 218 13.49 -19.14 -3.63
CA ILE A 218 13.91 -19.73 -4.90
C ILE A 218 15.17 -20.57 -4.66
N VAL A 219 15.05 -21.88 -4.84
CA VAL A 219 16.17 -22.82 -4.71
C VAL A 219 16.89 -22.93 -6.06
N PRO A 220 18.22 -22.77 -6.12
CA PRO A 220 18.98 -22.99 -7.34
C PRO A 220 18.73 -24.38 -7.95
N LYS A 221 18.69 -24.48 -9.28
CA LYS A 221 18.38 -25.76 -9.97
C LYS A 221 19.38 -26.89 -9.68
N ASN A 222 20.59 -26.54 -9.26
CA ASN A 222 21.66 -27.46 -8.93
C ASN A 222 21.74 -27.81 -7.43
N MET A 223 20.76 -27.40 -6.63
CA MET A 223 20.71 -27.62 -5.18
C MET A 223 19.34 -28.16 -4.77
N ASP A 224 19.26 -28.76 -3.58
CA ASP A 224 18.02 -29.24 -2.99
C ASP A 224 17.58 -28.30 -1.86
N VAL A 225 16.27 -28.19 -1.63
CA VAL A 225 15.75 -27.35 -0.52
C VAL A 225 16.27 -27.82 0.84
N HIS A 226 16.53 -29.13 0.99
CA HIS A 226 17.02 -29.75 2.20
C HIS A 226 18.47 -29.39 2.55
N ASP A 227 19.22 -28.83 1.61
CA ASP A 227 20.53 -28.23 1.89
C ASP A 227 20.41 -26.97 2.78
N PHE A 228 19.21 -26.36 2.81
CA PHE A 228 18.93 -25.12 3.53
C PHE A 228 17.95 -25.29 4.68
N THR A 229 16.84 -26.02 4.45
CA THR A 229 15.75 -26.12 5.41
C THR A 229 14.86 -27.34 5.17
N PRO A 230 14.28 -27.94 6.23
CA PRO A 230 13.15 -28.84 6.07
C PRO A 230 11.94 -28.10 5.44
N VAL A 231 10.96 -28.85 4.95
CA VAL A 231 9.71 -28.28 4.42
C VAL A 231 8.48 -28.85 5.12
N GLN A 232 7.38 -28.11 5.12
CA GLN A 232 6.13 -28.50 5.78
C GLN A 232 4.90 -27.87 5.12
N TYR A 233 3.71 -28.20 5.63
CA TYR A 233 2.47 -27.48 5.30
C TYR A 233 2.19 -26.39 6.36
N PRO A 234 1.73 -25.19 5.95
CA PRO A 234 1.35 -24.16 6.91
C PRO A 234 0.19 -24.66 7.77
N ALA A 235 0.29 -24.47 9.09
CA ALA A 235 -0.67 -24.98 10.07
C ALA A 235 -0.98 -26.50 9.95
N ASN A 236 -0.08 -27.29 9.35
CA ASN A 236 -0.27 -28.70 9.01
C ASN A 236 -1.46 -29.00 8.08
N ASP A 237 -1.98 -28.00 7.36
CA ASP A 237 -3.09 -28.20 6.44
C ASP A 237 -2.61 -28.73 5.07
N ARG A 238 -2.72 -30.04 4.90
CA ARG A 238 -2.38 -30.71 3.63
C ARG A 238 -3.35 -30.37 2.50
N LYS A 239 -4.58 -29.93 2.78
CA LYS A 239 -5.59 -29.61 1.76
C LYS A 239 -5.27 -28.29 1.05
N ALA A 240 -4.55 -27.39 1.71
CA ALA A 240 -4.13 -26.11 1.13
C ALA A 240 -3.13 -26.26 -0.04
N GLY A 241 -2.48 -27.42 -0.18
CA GLY A 241 -1.57 -27.75 -1.30
C GLY A 241 -0.30 -26.88 -1.39
N THR A 242 -0.09 -25.99 -0.44
CA THR A 242 1.03 -25.04 -0.39
C THR A 242 2.11 -25.59 0.53
N ILE A 243 3.35 -25.66 0.03
CA ILE A 243 4.51 -26.09 0.81
C ILE A 243 5.27 -24.85 1.28
N THR A 244 5.65 -24.83 2.56
CA THR A 244 6.43 -23.78 3.18
C THR A 244 7.78 -24.28 3.67
N THR A 245 8.79 -23.42 3.69
CA THR A 245 10.03 -23.66 4.45
C THR A 245 9.71 -23.89 5.93
N HIS A 246 10.46 -24.76 6.59
CA HIS A 246 10.29 -24.98 8.03
C HIS A 246 10.95 -23.88 8.85
N PHE A 247 12.14 -23.46 8.44
CA PHE A 247 12.77 -22.26 8.96
C PHE A 247 12.05 -21.02 8.43
N ASP A 248 11.97 -20.00 9.29
CA ASP A 248 11.54 -18.69 8.86
C ASP A 248 12.62 -18.02 7.98
N TYR A 249 12.22 -17.00 7.24
CA TYR A 249 13.13 -16.29 6.34
C TYR A 249 14.37 -15.74 7.05
N ASN A 250 14.24 -15.22 8.27
CA ASN A 250 15.36 -14.61 8.99
C ASN A 250 16.50 -15.61 9.22
N SER A 251 16.16 -16.88 9.39
CA SER A 251 17.13 -17.96 9.62
C SER A 251 17.91 -18.36 8.36
N ILE A 252 17.42 -18.03 7.16
CA ILE A 252 18.00 -18.43 5.86
C ILE A 252 18.18 -17.24 4.89
N HIS A 253 18.19 -16.02 5.43
CA HIS A 253 18.14 -14.78 4.63
C HIS A 253 19.39 -14.53 3.78
N ASP A 254 20.54 -15.07 4.21
CA ASP A 254 21.82 -14.95 3.49
C ASP A 254 22.07 -16.12 2.52
N ASP A 255 21.26 -17.19 2.60
CA ASP A 255 21.50 -18.43 1.86
C ASP A 255 20.65 -18.54 0.60
N LEU A 256 19.39 -18.08 0.66
CA LEU A 256 18.43 -18.19 -0.44
C LEU A 256 17.84 -16.83 -0.78
N VAL A 257 17.66 -16.60 -2.08
CA VAL A 257 16.97 -15.41 -2.54
C VAL A 257 15.47 -15.54 -2.33
N LYS A 258 14.89 -14.46 -1.81
CA LYS A 258 13.45 -14.25 -1.70
C LYS A 258 12.95 -13.33 -2.81
N LEU A 259 11.83 -13.68 -3.41
CA LEU A 259 11.04 -12.79 -4.26
C LEU A 259 9.71 -12.51 -3.56
N ASP A 260 9.48 -11.25 -3.21
CA ASP A 260 8.25 -10.81 -2.54
C ASP A 260 7.20 -10.38 -3.56
N ALA A 261 6.34 -11.34 -3.94
CA ALA A 261 5.16 -11.11 -4.76
C ALA A 261 3.95 -10.87 -3.85
N LEU A 262 3.79 -9.63 -3.38
CA LEU A 262 2.83 -9.27 -2.34
C LEU A 262 1.48 -8.89 -2.94
N GLY A 263 0.39 -9.28 -2.29
CA GLY A 263 -0.96 -8.79 -2.60
C GLY A 263 -1.16 -7.40 -1.99
N HIS A 264 -1.65 -6.45 -2.79
CA HIS A 264 -1.94 -5.09 -2.39
C HIS A 264 -3.23 -4.59 -3.08
N ASP A 265 -3.93 -3.66 -2.43
CA ASP A 265 -5.19 -3.13 -2.95
C ASP A 265 -5.00 -2.01 -3.96
N ASP A 266 -3.94 -1.20 -3.86
CA ASP A 266 -3.68 -0.09 -4.81
C ASP A 266 -3.69 -0.53 -6.29
N PRO A 267 -3.03 -1.64 -6.69
CA PRO A 267 -3.20 -2.19 -8.04
C PRO A 267 -4.65 -2.51 -8.43
N THR A 268 -5.43 -3.04 -7.49
CA THR A 268 -6.86 -3.35 -7.70
C THR A 268 -7.67 -2.07 -7.87
N PHE A 269 -7.39 -1.03 -7.08
CA PHE A 269 -8.00 0.29 -7.21
C PHE A 269 -7.74 0.88 -8.59
N ILE A 270 -6.47 0.94 -8.97
CA ILE A 270 -6.03 1.50 -10.24
C ILE A 270 -6.65 0.75 -11.42
N LYS A 271 -6.69 -0.59 -11.37
CA LYS A 271 -7.36 -1.40 -12.39
C LYS A 271 -8.84 -1.07 -12.50
N MET A 272 -9.57 -1.08 -11.38
CA MET A 272 -11.00 -0.80 -11.37
C MET A 272 -11.32 0.62 -11.85
N LEU A 273 -10.50 1.61 -11.46
CA LEU A 273 -10.64 2.99 -11.93
C LEU A 273 -10.40 3.10 -13.44
N GLY A 274 -9.37 2.42 -13.96
CA GLY A 274 -9.11 2.34 -15.39
C GLY A 274 -10.25 1.68 -16.16
N ASP A 275 -10.82 0.59 -15.63
CA ASP A 275 -11.97 -0.10 -16.25
C ASP A 275 -13.23 0.75 -16.27
N LEU A 276 -13.50 1.49 -15.18
CA LEU A 276 -14.69 2.33 -15.05
C LEU A 276 -14.61 3.58 -15.93
N THR A 277 -13.42 4.16 -16.11
CA THR A 277 -13.23 5.44 -16.82
C THR A 277 -12.74 5.28 -18.26
N GLY A 278 -12.15 4.13 -18.61
CA GLY A 278 -11.44 3.92 -19.87
C GLY A 278 -10.08 4.64 -19.97
N ILE A 279 -9.61 5.25 -18.87
CA ILE A 279 -8.35 6.00 -18.82
C ILE A 279 -7.25 5.09 -18.31
N ASP A 280 -6.12 5.02 -19.02
CA ASP A 280 -4.92 4.36 -18.50
C ASP A 280 -4.36 5.18 -17.32
N PRO A 281 -4.44 4.66 -16.07
CA PRO A 281 -3.98 5.39 -14.89
C PRO A 281 -2.48 5.70 -14.91
N MET A 282 -1.70 4.95 -15.67
CA MET A 282 -0.26 5.16 -15.80
C MET A 282 0.09 6.38 -16.66
N THR A 283 -0.91 6.98 -17.32
CA THR A 283 -0.77 8.19 -18.15
C THR A 283 -1.14 9.48 -17.41
N ILE A 284 -1.61 9.39 -16.17
CA ILE A 284 -2.01 10.54 -15.35
C ILE A 284 -0.86 11.54 -15.21
N ASP A 285 -1.19 12.83 -15.34
CA ASP A 285 -0.25 13.93 -15.16
C ASP A 285 0.07 14.12 -13.67
N MET A 286 1.29 13.72 -13.28
CA MET A 286 1.77 13.82 -11.89
C MET A 286 1.99 15.27 -11.42
N ASN A 287 1.85 16.27 -12.31
CA ASN A 287 1.91 17.70 -12.00
C ASN A 287 0.51 18.35 -11.80
N ASP A 288 -0.58 17.56 -11.81
CA ASP A 288 -1.94 18.11 -11.71
C ASP A 288 -2.17 18.87 -10.38
N ARG A 289 -2.33 20.20 -10.49
CA ARG A 289 -2.39 21.09 -9.32
C ARG A 289 -3.69 20.95 -8.54
N GLU A 290 -4.80 20.62 -9.19
CA GLU A 290 -6.07 20.38 -8.50
C GLU A 290 -6.00 19.12 -7.66
N THR A 291 -5.45 18.03 -8.23
CA THR A 291 -5.17 16.79 -7.50
C THR A 291 -4.24 17.03 -6.32
N LEU A 292 -3.12 17.73 -6.52
CA LEU A 292 -2.19 18.05 -5.43
C LEU A 292 -2.86 18.87 -4.31
N SER A 293 -3.82 19.74 -4.66
CA SER A 293 -4.47 20.62 -3.69
C SER A 293 -5.29 19.87 -2.64
N ILE A 294 -5.75 18.64 -2.91
CA ILE A 294 -6.55 17.89 -1.92
C ILE A 294 -5.74 17.50 -0.70
N PHE A 295 -4.41 17.44 -0.82
CA PHE A 295 -3.50 17.12 0.29
C PHE A 295 -3.30 18.29 1.27
N SER A 296 -3.83 19.48 0.95
CA SER A 296 -3.75 20.67 1.82
C SER A 296 -5.08 21.45 1.92
N SER A 297 -6.12 21.02 1.21
CA SER A 297 -7.42 21.71 1.15
C SER A 297 -8.57 20.78 0.75
N THR A 298 -9.81 21.16 1.02
CA THR A 298 -11.02 20.52 0.47
C THR A 298 -11.54 21.20 -0.80
N ARG A 299 -10.86 22.26 -1.28
CA ARG A 299 -11.36 23.15 -2.34
C ARG A 299 -11.63 22.43 -3.66
N ALA A 300 -10.69 21.61 -4.14
CA ALA A 300 -10.86 20.87 -5.39
C ALA A 300 -11.97 19.81 -5.32
N LEU A 301 -12.43 19.46 -4.11
CA LEU A 301 -13.59 18.57 -3.95
C LEU A 301 -14.93 19.34 -4.00
N GLY A 302 -14.91 20.67 -4.01
CA GLY A 302 -16.13 21.49 -4.03
C GLY A 302 -16.89 21.55 -2.70
N ILE A 303 -16.28 21.13 -1.59
CA ILE A 303 -16.93 21.07 -0.27
C ILE A 303 -16.22 21.92 0.78
N LYS A 304 -16.99 22.36 1.79
CA LYS A 304 -16.46 23.10 2.95
C LYS A 304 -15.81 22.14 3.96
N PRO A 305 -14.70 22.52 4.63
CA PRO A 305 -14.06 21.68 5.65
C PRO A 305 -15.00 21.18 6.75
N GLN A 306 -15.97 22.00 7.15
CA GLN A 306 -16.95 21.68 8.19
C GLN A 306 -17.91 20.56 7.77
N ALA A 307 -18.08 20.32 6.46
CA ALA A 307 -18.98 19.29 5.95
C ALA A 307 -18.51 17.87 6.34
N ILE A 308 -17.19 17.67 6.38
CA ILE A 308 -16.54 16.38 6.68
C ILE A 308 -15.61 16.43 7.90
N ASN A 309 -15.63 17.54 8.64
CA ASN A 309 -14.76 17.79 9.79
C ASN A 309 -13.26 17.55 9.49
N SER A 310 -12.78 18.04 8.35
CA SER A 310 -11.37 17.98 7.97
C SER A 310 -10.99 19.13 7.05
N LYS A 311 -9.77 19.65 7.18
CA LYS A 311 -9.27 20.74 6.32
C LYS A 311 -8.63 20.24 5.03
N VAL A 312 -8.42 18.92 4.90
CA VAL A 312 -7.81 18.27 3.73
C VAL A 312 -8.80 17.30 3.08
N GLY A 313 -8.66 17.07 1.78
CA GLY A 313 -9.53 16.23 0.97
C GLY A 313 -9.05 14.78 0.81
N THR A 314 -8.24 14.24 1.72
CA THR A 314 -7.56 12.95 1.52
C THR A 314 -8.27 11.71 2.07
N PHE A 315 -9.51 11.82 2.57
CA PHE A 315 -10.28 10.62 2.93
C PHE A 315 -10.31 9.60 1.78
N GLY A 316 -10.08 8.32 2.11
CA GLY A 316 -10.06 7.23 1.11
C GLY A 316 -8.83 7.18 0.20
N ILE A 317 -7.90 8.14 0.31
CA ILE A 317 -6.60 8.05 -0.38
C ILE A 317 -5.67 7.13 0.43
N PRO A 318 -5.02 6.13 -0.19
CA PRO A 318 -4.08 5.25 0.51
C PRO A 318 -3.02 6.03 1.26
N GLU A 319 -2.69 5.59 2.48
CA GLU A 319 -1.82 6.25 3.47
C GLU A 319 -2.33 7.61 3.99
N PHE A 320 -2.60 8.54 3.07
CA PHE A 320 -2.97 9.94 3.37
C PHE A 320 -4.38 10.12 3.94
N GLY A 321 -5.23 9.09 3.86
CA GLY A 321 -6.59 9.09 4.39
C GLY A 321 -6.71 8.70 5.86
N THR A 322 -5.62 8.35 6.54
CA THR A 322 -5.65 8.05 7.98
C THR A 322 -5.77 9.34 8.81
N GLN A 323 -6.35 9.24 10.01
CA GLN A 323 -6.46 10.39 10.91
C GLN A 323 -5.08 11.00 11.23
N PHE A 324 -4.08 10.15 11.49
CA PHE A 324 -2.73 10.56 11.81
C PHE A 324 -2.08 11.35 10.66
N VAL A 325 -2.17 10.84 9.42
CA VAL A 325 -1.57 11.53 8.27
C VAL A 325 -2.35 12.78 7.90
N ARG A 326 -3.69 12.79 8.01
CA ARG A 326 -4.47 14.04 7.83
C ARG A 326 -4.03 15.14 8.77
N GLN A 327 -3.80 14.84 10.06
CA GLN A 327 -3.29 15.83 11.00
C GLN A 327 -1.90 16.34 10.58
N MET A 328 -1.01 15.44 10.14
CA MET A 328 0.30 15.82 9.61
C MET A 328 0.18 16.75 8.40
N LEU A 329 -0.73 16.46 7.47
CA LEU A 329 -1.01 17.30 6.30
C LEU A 329 -1.55 18.67 6.69
N GLU A 330 -2.44 18.75 7.68
CA GLU A 330 -2.98 20.02 8.19
C GLU A 330 -1.90 20.92 8.83
N GLU A 331 -0.93 20.31 9.52
CA GLU A 331 0.19 21.01 10.15
C GLU A 331 1.26 21.44 9.12
N THR A 332 1.54 20.59 8.12
CA THR A 332 2.66 20.78 7.18
C THR A 332 2.27 21.47 5.87
N LYS A 333 1.01 21.36 5.44
CA LYS A 333 0.45 21.93 4.21
C LYS A 333 1.36 21.72 2.98
N PRO A 334 1.59 20.47 2.57
CA PRO A 334 2.47 20.16 1.44
C PRO A 334 1.99 20.85 0.16
N SER A 335 2.95 21.27 -0.67
CA SER A 335 2.72 22.10 -1.86
C SER A 335 3.32 21.49 -3.14
N SER A 336 4.01 20.36 -3.01
CA SER A 336 4.75 19.67 -4.07
C SER A 336 4.64 18.14 -3.89
N PHE A 337 4.87 17.39 -4.96
CA PHE A 337 5.00 15.94 -4.93
C PHE A 337 6.16 15.52 -4.01
N ALA A 338 7.30 16.21 -4.07
CA ALA A 338 8.41 15.97 -3.15
C ALA A 338 7.99 16.13 -1.67
N ASP A 339 7.16 17.13 -1.33
CA ASP A 339 6.62 17.26 0.03
C ASP A 339 5.79 16.03 0.40
N LEU A 340 4.93 15.53 -0.50
CA LEU A 340 4.13 14.32 -0.25
C LEU A 340 5.01 13.09 0.00
N VAL A 341 6.10 12.93 -0.75
CA VAL A 341 7.10 11.87 -0.52
C VAL A 341 7.70 11.97 0.88
N ARG A 342 7.98 13.19 1.34
CA ARG A 342 8.51 13.42 2.69
C ARG A 342 7.47 13.11 3.76
N ILE A 343 6.21 13.51 3.57
CA ILE A 343 5.10 13.15 4.47
C ILE A 343 4.89 11.64 4.53
N SER A 344 4.99 10.94 3.39
CA SER A 344 4.98 9.47 3.37
C SER A 344 6.15 8.91 4.19
N GLY A 345 7.38 9.40 4.01
CA GLY A 345 8.50 8.98 4.86
C GLY A 345 8.27 9.22 6.37
N LEU A 346 7.76 10.39 6.74
CA LEU A 346 7.55 10.80 8.14
C LEU A 346 6.40 10.08 8.83
N SER A 347 5.37 9.71 8.07
CA SER A 347 4.19 9.02 8.61
C SER A 347 4.40 7.53 8.86
N HIS A 348 5.48 6.96 8.33
CA HIS A 348 5.81 5.55 8.46
C HIS A 348 7.06 5.35 9.32
N GLY A 349 6.85 4.97 10.58
CA GLY A 349 7.92 4.58 11.50
C GLY A 349 7.71 5.12 12.92
N THR A 350 8.11 4.33 13.91
CA THR A 350 8.08 4.75 15.32
C THR A 350 9.16 5.79 15.58
N ASP A 351 8.80 6.85 16.29
CA ASP A 351 9.67 7.99 16.66
C ASP A 351 10.30 8.74 15.46
N VAL A 352 9.62 8.71 14.29
CA VAL A 352 10.00 9.53 13.12
C VAL A 352 9.34 10.90 13.18
N TRP A 353 8.01 10.95 13.29
CA TRP A 353 7.25 12.20 13.39
C TRP A 353 7.06 12.67 14.84
N LEU A 354 6.31 11.91 15.63
CA LEU A 354 6.02 12.22 17.03
C LEU A 354 7.31 12.15 17.86
N ASN A 355 7.49 13.09 18.78
CA ASN A 355 8.67 13.24 19.65
C ASN A 355 9.99 13.48 18.89
N ASN A 356 9.92 13.81 17.58
CA ASN A 356 11.08 13.98 16.72
C ASN A 356 10.86 15.07 15.66
N ALA A 357 10.59 14.72 14.40
CA ALA A 357 10.51 15.70 13.30
C ALA A 357 9.44 16.79 13.53
N ARG A 358 8.30 16.43 14.14
CA ARG A 358 7.25 17.40 14.47
C ARG A 358 7.77 18.50 15.40
N ASP A 359 8.49 18.14 16.45
CA ASP A 359 8.98 19.08 17.45
C ASP A 359 10.04 20.01 16.84
N LEU A 360 10.87 19.49 15.94
CA LEU A 360 11.87 20.29 15.20
C LEU A 360 11.19 21.32 14.29
N ILE A 361 10.09 20.96 13.64
CA ILE A 361 9.30 21.85 12.79
C ILE A 361 8.55 22.89 13.62
N VAL A 362 7.87 22.46 14.69
CA VAL A 362 7.09 23.36 15.57
C VAL A 362 8.01 24.35 16.30
N SER A 363 9.18 23.91 16.76
CA SER A 363 10.19 24.77 17.40
C SER A 363 11.01 25.61 16.40
N LYS A 364 10.74 25.48 15.10
CA LYS A 364 11.44 26.19 13.99
C LYS A 364 12.95 25.92 13.94
N GLN A 365 13.42 24.81 14.48
CA GLN A 365 14.82 24.37 14.34
C GLN A 365 15.12 23.79 12.95
N ALA A 366 14.08 23.28 12.27
CA ALA A 366 14.16 22.70 10.93
C ALA A 366 12.84 22.93 10.19
N THR A 367 12.87 22.96 8.85
CA THR A 367 11.66 22.96 8.03
C THR A 367 11.27 21.56 7.59
N LEU A 368 10.11 21.40 6.94
CA LEU A 368 9.73 20.12 6.32
C LEU A 368 10.82 19.63 5.35
N LYS A 369 11.56 20.51 4.68
CA LYS A 369 12.63 20.15 3.74
C LYS A 369 13.90 19.64 4.42
N ASP A 370 14.14 20.04 5.67
CA ASP A 370 15.39 19.75 6.39
C ASP A 370 15.33 18.48 7.25
N VAL A 371 14.14 18.10 7.73
CA VAL A 371 14.00 16.94 8.63
C VAL A 371 14.36 15.60 7.97
N ILE A 372 14.61 14.55 8.75
CA ILE A 372 14.89 13.22 8.20
C ILE A 372 13.56 12.54 7.88
N ALA A 373 13.21 12.43 6.60
CA ALA A 373 11.97 11.79 6.16
C ALA A 373 12.21 10.39 5.59
N CYS A 374 13.32 10.22 4.87
CA CYS A 374 13.71 8.95 4.26
C CYS A 374 15.15 8.61 4.60
N ARG A 375 15.52 7.33 4.58
CA ARG A 375 16.90 6.92 4.90
C ARG A 375 17.95 7.53 3.96
N ALA A 376 17.57 7.75 2.69
CA ALA A 376 18.44 8.40 1.72
C ALA A 376 18.83 9.83 2.14
N ASP A 377 17.98 10.54 2.90
CA ASP A 377 18.27 11.89 3.39
C ASP A 377 19.50 11.87 4.31
N ILE A 378 19.67 10.81 5.12
CA ILE A 378 20.82 10.65 6.02
C ILE A 378 22.10 10.52 5.22
N MET A 379 22.14 9.54 4.31
CA MET A 379 23.34 9.27 3.53
C MET A 379 23.75 10.48 2.69
N ASN A 380 22.80 11.06 1.95
CA ASN A 380 23.07 12.19 1.07
C ASN A 380 23.55 13.42 1.85
N TYR A 381 22.90 13.73 2.98
CA TYR A 381 23.28 14.86 3.83
C TYR A 381 24.69 14.68 4.42
N LEU A 382 25.03 13.48 4.88
CA LEU A 382 26.36 13.21 5.45
C LEU A 382 27.46 13.30 4.39
N ILE A 383 27.23 12.75 3.20
CA ILE A 383 28.16 12.88 2.07
C ILE A 383 28.33 14.36 1.69
N GLN A 384 27.24 15.14 1.63
CA GLN A 384 27.30 16.58 1.38
C GLN A 384 28.11 17.33 2.45
N LYS A 385 28.12 16.84 3.69
CA LYS A 385 28.93 17.39 4.79
C LYS A 385 30.39 16.92 4.77
N GLY A 386 30.76 16.03 3.84
CA GLY A 386 32.11 15.51 3.66
C GLY A 386 32.41 14.21 4.41
N VAL A 387 31.41 13.58 5.03
CA VAL A 387 31.58 12.26 5.67
C VAL A 387 31.82 11.21 4.59
N ASP A 388 32.75 10.28 4.85
CA ASP A 388 33.04 9.15 3.98
C ASP A 388 31.77 8.40 3.54
N GLU A 389 31.71 8.02 2.26
CA GLU A 389 30.53 7.40 1.63
C GLU A 389 30.11 6.09 2.31
N LEU A 390 31.10 5.24 2.64
CA LEU A 390 30.85 3.95 3.28
C LEU A 390 30.37 4.15 4.73
N LEU A 391 30.95 5.11 5.45
CA LEU A 391 30.49 5.46 6.78
C LEU A 391 29.08 6.06 6.78
N ALA A 392 28.78 6.98 5.85
CA ALA A 392 27.45 7.56 5.68
C ALA A 392 26.39 6.48 5.39
N PHE A 393 26.73 5.48 4.55
CA PHE A 393 25.90 4.31 4.30
C PHE A 393 25.65 3.48 5.56
N LYS A 394 26.71 3.18 6.33
CA LYS A 394 26.60 2.43 7.59
C LYS A 394 25.73 3.17 8.62
N ILE A 395 25.90 4.48 8.74
CA ILE A 395 25.07 5.33 9.61
C ILE A 395 23.60 5.24 9.18
N MET A 396 23.31 5.44 7.89
CA MET A 396 21.96 5.30 7.35
C MET A 396 21.34 3.94 7.69
N GLU A 397 22.06 2.84 7.45
CA GLU A 397 21.54 1.48 7.69
C GLU A 397 21.35 1.16 9.18
N ASN A 398 22.17 1.73 10.07
CA ASN A 398 21.97 1.59 11.52
C ASN A 398 20.72 2.35 11.99
N VAL A 399 20.61 3.63 11.61
CA VAL A 399 19.50 4.50 12.01
C VAL A 399 18.16 3.95 11.49
N ARG A 400 18.08 3.54 10.22
CA ARG A 400 16.83 3.01 9.65
C ARG A 400 16.36 1.69 10.30
N LYS A 401 17.25 0.97 10.98
CA LYS A 401 16.96 -0.26 11.73
C LYS A 401 16.74 -0.01 13.22
N GLY A 402 16.73 1.26 13.67
CA GLY A 402 16.56 1.61 15.07
C GLY A 402 17.72 1.24 15.97
N LYS A 403 18.90 0.98 15.40
CA LYS A 403 20.13 0.66 16.15
C LYS A 403 20.81 1.91 16.73
N GLY A 404 20.33 3.10 16.39
CA GLY A 404 20.91 4.37 16.83
C GLY A 404 22.27 4.65 16.20
N LEU A 405 23.10 5.39 16.93
CA LEU A 405 24.47 5.76 16.53
C LEU A 405 25.46 5.23 17.56
N THR A 406 26.63 4.79 17.08
CA THR A 406 27.79 4.48 17.94
C THR A 406 28.55 5.76 18.27
N GLU A 407 29.37 5.77 19.32
CA GLU A 407 30.22 6.91 19.68
C GLU A 407 31.14 7.38 18.55
N GLU A 408 31.68 6.45 17.75
CA GLU A 408 32.53 6.77 16.59
C GLU A 408 31.75 7.53 15.50
N MET A 409 30.58 7.01 15.12
CA MET A 409 29.66 7.66 14.17
C MET A 409 29.30 9.09 14.61
N GLU A 410 28.98 9.29 15.90
CA GLU A 410 28.65 10.62 16.41
C GLU A 410 29.82 11.59 16.35
N ARG A 411 31.02 11.12 16.75
CA ARG A 411 32.24 11.91 16.69
C ARG A 411 32.51 12.37 15.26
N GLU A 412 32.35 11.48 14.30
CA GLU A 412 32.62 11.79 12.90
C GLU A 412 31.59 12.75 12.30
N MET A 413 30.31 12.61 12.68
CA MET A 413 29.27 13.57 12.35
C MET A 413 29.60 14.97 12.93
N LEU A 414 30.05 15.04 14.18
CA LEU A 414 30.46 16.30 14.82
C LEU A 414 31.70 16.93 14.16
N ASN A 415 32.71 16.13 13.80
CA ASN A 415 33.90 16.57 13.07
C ASN A 415 33.54 17.26 11.75
N HIS A 416 32.50 16.76 11.07
CA HIS A 416 31.96 17.30 9.83
C HIS A 416 30.87 18.37 10.04
N LYS A 417 30.76 18.94 11.25
CA LYS A 417 29.83 20.03 11.61
C LYS A 417 28.36 19.67 11.35
N VAL A 418 28.00 18.40 11.53
CA VAL A 418 26.59 17.98 11.54
C VAL A 418 25.90 18.54 12.80
N PRO A 419 24.76 19.23 12.68
CA PRO A 419 24.08 19.81 13.83
C PRO A 419 23.65 18.78 14.88
N GLY A 420 23.73 19.15 16.16
CA GLY A 420 23.33 18.27 17.27
C GLY A 420 21.88 17.79 17.20
N TRP A 421 20.96 18.61 16.66
CA TRP A 421 19.57 18.20 16.47
C TRP A 421 19.44 17.03 15.47
N PHE A 422 20.28 16.99 14.43
CA PHE A 422 20.27 15.94 13.42
C PHE A 422 20.77 14.61 14.01
N ILE A 423 21.84 14.67 14.79
CA ILE A 423 22.38 13.53 15.55
C ILE A 423 21.32 13.00 16.52
N ASN A 424 20.66 13.87 17.29
CA ASN A 424 19.61 13.47 18.21
C ASN A 424 18.39 12.88 17.51
N SER A 425 18.03 13.39 16.32
CA SER A 425 16.97 12.82 15.49
C SER A 425 17.30 11.40 15.05
N CYS A 426 18.54 11.16 14.59
CA CYS A 426 19.03 9.83 14.22
C CYS A 426 18.94 8.81 15.36
N LYS A 427 19.20 9.21 16.61
CA LYS A 427 19.11 8.33 17.79
C LYS A 427 17.68 7.90 18.14
N LYS A 428 16.69 8.72 17.79
CA LYS A 428 15.28 8.48 18.13
C LYS A 428 14.62 7.49 17.18
N ILE A 429 14.89 7.64 15.89
CA ILE A 429 14.27 6.85 14.81
C ILE A 429 14.40 5.35 15.09
N LYS A 430 13.28 4.63 15.10
CA LYS A 430 13.25 3.16 15.24
C LYS A 430 13.18 2.43 13.89
N TYR A 431 12.59 3.08 12.91
CA TYR A 431 12.45 2.55 11.57
C TYR A 431 12.24 3.68 10.57
N LEU A 432 12.80 3.56 9.36
CA LEU A 432 12.71 4.60 8.33
C LEU A 432 12.61 4.01 6.93
N PHE A 433 11.72 4.56 6.10
CA PHE A 433 11.49 4.11 4.73
C PHE A 433 12.62 4.51 3.75
N PRO A 434 12.86 3.69 2.70
CA PRO A 434 13.57 4.15 1.51
C PRO A 434 12.72 5.14 0.70
N LYS A 435 13.38 6.18 0.15
CA LYS A 435 12.75 7.19 -0.70
C LYS A 435 12.02 6.57 -1.90
N ALA A 436 12.59 5.53 -2.50
CA ALA A 436 11.97 4.79 -3.62
C ALA A 436 10.60 4.20 -3.26
N HIS A 437 10.44 3.65 -2.06
CA HIS A 437 9.17 3.12 -1.58
C HIS A 437 8.16 4.24 -1.36
N ALA A 438 8.56 5.33 -0.71
CA ALA A 438 7.72 6.50 -0.51
C ALA A 438 7.24 7.08 -1.86
N VAL A 439 8.13 7.24 -2.84
CA VAL A 439 7.78 7.71 -4.19
C VAL A 439 6.78 6.79 -4.88
N ALA A 440 6.97 5.46 -4.80
CA ALA A 440 6.05 4.52 -5.41
C ALA A 440 4.63 4.62 -4.80
N TYR A 441 4.54 4.65 -3.48
CA TYR A 441 3.27 4.74 -2.76
C TYR A 441 2.58 6.09 -3.00
N VAL A 442 3.34 7.19 -2.97
CA VAL A 442 2.81 8.53 -3.28
C VAL A 442 2.36 8.60 -4.74
N SER A 443 3.05 7.95 -5.68
CA SER A 443 2.64 7.91 -7.08
C SER A 443 1.30 7.19 -7.26
N MET A 444 1.09 6.05 -6.58
CA MET A 444 -0.21 5.36 -6.57
C MET A 444 -1.31 6.21 -5.91
N ALA A 445 -1.03 6.77 -4.72
CA ALA A 445 -1.97 7.61 -4.00
C ALA A 445 -2.39 8.85 -4.81
N PHE A 446 -1.44 9.48 -5.52
CA PHE A 446 -1.70 10.63 -6.38
C PHE A 446 -2.58 10.26 -7.58
N ARG A 447 -2.35 9.11 -8.23
CA ARG A 447 -3.20 8.61 -9.31
C ARG A 447 -4.63 8.35 -8.84
N ILE A 448 -4.80 7.72 -7.68
CA ILE A 448 -6.12 7.51 -7.08
C ILE A 448 -6.77 8.85 -6.72
N ALA A 449 -6.00 9.81 -6.19
CA ALA A 449 -6.45 11.16 -5.90
C ALA A 449 -6.91 11.91 -7.15
N TYR A 450 -6.27 11.70 -8.30
CA TYR A 450 -6.68 12.27 -9.57
C TYR A 450 -8.11 11.84 -9.93
N PHE A 451 -8.42 10.55 -9.83
CA PHE A 451 -9.79 10.07 -10.02
C PHE A 451 -10.74 10.61 -8.95
N LYS A 452 -10.31 10.77 -7.70
CA LYS A 452 -11.16 11.39 -6.67
C LYS A 452 -11.59 12.81 -7.06
N VAL A 453 -10.68 13.60 -7.64
CA VAL A 453 -10.98 14.97 -8.08
C VAL A 453 -11.82 14.97 -9.35
N HIS A 454 -11.37 14.28 -10.39
CA HIS A 454 -11.89 14.41 -11.75
C HIS A 454 -12.98 13.39 -12.13
N TYR A 455 -13.04 12.24 -11.46
CA TYR A 455 -13.98 11.12 -11.69
C TYR A 455 -14.56 10.60 -10.36
N PRO A 456 -15.30 11.45 -9.62
CA PRO A 456 -15.66 11.19 -8.23
C PRO A 456 -16.53 9.94 -8.04
N LEU A 457 -17.51 9.68 -8.91
CA LEU A 457 -18.39 8.52 -8.77
C LEU A 457 -17.64 7.21 -8.94
N GLU A 458 -16.71 7.16 -9.89
CA GLU A 458 -15.83 6.03 -10.16
C GLU A 458 -14.88 5.81 -8.99
N PHE A 459 -14.34 6.89 -8.41
CA PHE A 459 -13.56 6.83 -7.17
C PHE A 459 -14.36 6.21 -6.02
N TYR A 460 -15.55 6.72 -5.73
CA TYR A 460 -16.37 6.19 -4.63
C TYR A 460 -16.84 4.75 -4.90
N SER A 461 -17.19 4.42 -6.14
CA SER A 461 -17.53 3.05 -6.57
C SER A 461 -16.38 2.09 -6.28
N ALA A 462 -15.16 2.43 -6.73
CA ALA A 462 -13.97 1.63 -6.49
C ALA A 462 -13.65 1.51 -5.00
N TYR A 463 -13.70 2.62 -4.26
CA TYR A 463 -13.42 2.64 -2.83
C TYR A 463 -14.37 1.75 -2.04
N PHE A 464 -15.69 1.91 -2.19
CA PHE A 464 -16.65 1.13 -1.40
C PHE A 464 -16.68 -0.35 -1.81
N THR A 465 -16.33 -0.65 -3.07
CA THR A 465 -16.21 -2.04 -3.54
C THR A 465 -15.00 -2.75 -2.92
N ILE A 466 -13.84 -2.08 -2.82
CA ILE A 466 -12.58 -2.69 -2.39
C ILE A 466 -12.37 -2.57 -0.87
N LYS A 467 -12.73 -1.43 -0.27
CA LYS A 467 -12.46 -1.10 1.16
C LYS A 467 -13.73 -0.92 2.00
N GLY A 468 -14.92 -1.02 1.41
CA GLY A 468 -16.20 -0.77 2.09
C GLY A 468 -16.74 -1.96 2.90
N ASP A 469 -15.90 -2.81 3.49
CA ASP A 469 -16.35 -3.99 4.26
C ASP A 469 -17.25 -3.62 5.43
N GLU A 470 -16.85 -2.64 6.23
CA GLU A 470 -17.64 -2.11 7.35
C GLU A 470 -18.52 -0.93 6.89
N PHE A 471 -19.22 -1.07 5.75
CA PHE A 471 -20.14 -0.05 5.23
C PHE A 471 -21.52 -0.19 5.89
N ASN A 472 -21.97 0.86 6.59
CA ASN A 472 -23.26 0.87 7.27
C ASN A 472 -24.38 1.42 6.36
N MET A 473 -24.99 0.54 5.56
CA MET A 473 -26.00 0.94 4.59
C MET A 473 -27.24 1.58 5.22
N VAL A 474 -27.66 1.14 6.42
CA VAL A 474 -28.85 1.66 7.10
C VAL A 474 -28.65 3.12 7.46
N THR A 475 -27.51 3.44 8.08
CA THR A 475 -27.16 4.82 8.44
C THR A 475 -27.02 5.69 7.19
N VAL A 476 -26.39 5.18 6.13
CA VAL A 476 -26.16 5.95 4.90
C VAL A 476 -27.48 6.26 4.18
N LEU A 477 -28.39 5.30 4.05
CA LEU A 477 -29.69 5.50 3.40
C LEU A 477 -30.62 6.43 4.18
N ASN A 478 -30.45 6.53 5.51
CA ASN A 478 -31.16 7.50 6.35
C ASN A 478 -30.64 8.95 6.21
N GLY A 479 -29.61 9.16 5.39
CA GLY A 479 -29.15 10.48 4.95
C GLY A 479 -28.15 11.19 5.88
N LYS A 480 -27.79 12.42 5.51
CA LYS A 480 -26.68 13.19 6.12
C LYS A 480 -26.75 13.31 7.64
N ARG A 481 -27.96 13.52 8.20
CA ARG A 481 -28.15 13.67 9.65
C ARG A 481 -27.79 12.39 10.40
N ALA A 482 -28.31 11.25 9.95
CA ALA A 482 -28.01 9.95 10.55
C ALA A 482 -26.52 9.62 10.47
N ILE A 483 -25.87 9.94 9.34
CA ILE A 483 -24.42 9.76 9.18
C ILE A 483 -23.65 10.60 10.20
N LYS A 484 -23.95 11.89 10.34
CA LYS A 484 -23.27 12.78 11.31
C LYS A 484 -23.49 12.34 12.75
N GLU A 485 -24.69 11.89 13.10
CA GLU A 485 -24.99 11.35 14.44
C GLU A 485 -24.18 10.07 14.73
N ARG A 486 -24.11 9.14 13.77
CA ARG A 486 -23.32 7.91 13.93
C ARG A 486 -21.83 8.19 14.01
N ILE A 487 -21.31 9.13 13.23
CA ILE A 487 -19.91 9.58 13.33
C ILE A 487 -19.65 10.16 14.72
N ALA A 488 -20.53 11.02 15.25
CA ALA A 488 -20.37 11.58 16.60
C ALA A 488 -20.38 10.50 17.69
N GLN A 489 -21.25 9.49 17.56
CA GLN A 489 -21.26 8.33 18.45
C GLN A 489 -19.92 7.58 18.39
N LEU A 490 -19.44 7.23 17.20
CA LEU A 490 -18.17 6.53 17.02
C LEU A 490 -16.99 7.36 17.55
N ALA A 491 -16.98 8.66 17.33
CA ALA A 491 -15.97 9.57 17.84
C ALA A 491 -15.92 9.62 19.38
N SER A 492 -17.06 9.41 20.05
CA SER A 492 -17.13 9.40 21.52
C SER A 492 -16.61 8.09 22.16
N ILE A 493 -16.43 7.02 21.38
CA ILE A 493 -15.96 5.73 21.89
C ILE A 493 -14.47 5.82 22.22
N PRO A 494 -14.05 5.64 23.50
CA PRO A 494 -12.65 5.56 23.84
C PRO A 494 -12.06 4.25 23.29
N ASN A 495 -10.84 4.30 22.75
CA ASN A 495 -10.10 3.13 22.25
C ASN A 495 -10.86 2.29 21.20
N LYS A 496 -11.48 2.95 20.20
CA LYS A 496 -12.14 2.31 19.05
C LYS A 496 -11.38 1.09 18.51
N ASN A 497 -12.10 0.00 18.27
CA ASN A 497 -11.57 -1.19 17.61
C ASN A 497 -11.40 -0.98 16.09
N VAL A 498 -10.82 -1.96 15.39
CA VAL A 498 -10.51 -1.87 13.95
C VAL A 498 -11.78 -1.68 13.11
N LYS A 499 -12.87 -2.36 13.45
CA LYS A 499 -14.13 -2.27 12.71
C LYS A 499 -14.81 -0.92 12.90
N GLU A 500 -14.83 -0.40 14.13
CA GLU A 500 -15.38 0.92 14.45
C GLU A 500 -14.63 2.04 13.72
N ARG A 501 -13.30 1.96 13.62
CA ARG A 501 -12.49 2.91 12.84
C ARG A 501 -12.77 2.82 11.34
N ALA A 502 -12.97 1.60 10.83
CA ALA A 502 -13.31 1.37 9.43
C ALA A 502 -14.72 1.89 9.10
N GLU A 503 -15.71 1.63 9.97
CA GLU A 503 -17.07 2.16 9.85
C GLU A 503 -17.05 3.69 9.83
N GLU A 504 -16.36 4.32 10.78
CA GLU A 504 -16.22 5.77 10.83
C GLU A 504 -15.61 6.34 9.55
N THR A 505 -14.54 5.72 9.04
CA THR A 505 -13.89 6.15 7.78
C THR A 505 -14.84 6.05 6.60
N ASN A 506 -15.59 4.95 6.49
CA ASN A 506 -16.57 4.74 5.43
C ASN A 506 -17.73 5.74 5.52
N LEU A 507 -18.17 6.09 6.73
CA LEU A 507 -19.21 7.10 6.95
C LEU A 507 -18.74 8.50 6.57
N TYR A 508 -17.49 8.88 6.88
CA TYR A 508 -16.93 10.14 6.41
C TYR A 508 -16.86 10.23 4.88
N LEU A 509 -16.49 9.13 4.20
CA LEU A 509 -16.49 9.07 2.74
C LEU A 509 -17.89 9.11 2.14
N ALA A 510 -18.86 8.41 2.76
CA ALA A 510 -20.25 8.49 2.33
C ALA A 510 -20.79 9.91 2.51
N LEU A 511 -20.46 10.58 3.62
CA LEU A 511 -20.81 11.98 3.83
C LEU A 511 -20.15 12.90 2.81
N GLU A 512 -18.85 12.74 2.54
CA GLU A 512 -18.12 13.48 1.52
C GLU A 512 -18.79 13.36 0.16
N MET A 513 -19.11 12.13 -0.27
CA MET A 513 -19.80 11.84 -1.51
C MET A 513 -21.16 12.56 -1.61
N ILE A 514 -21.97 12.55 -0.55
CA ILE A 514 -23.28 13.22 -0.54
C ILE A 514 -23.12 14.75 -0.49
N GLU A 515 -22.12 15.27 0.21
CA GLU A 515 -21.82 16.71 0.22
C GLU A 515 -21.30 17.21 -1.13
N ARG A 516 -20.72 16.32 -1.96
CA ARG A 516 -20.36 16.60 -3.36
C ARG A 516 -21.52 16.48 -4.35
N GLY A 517 -22.74 16.15 -3.87
CA GLY A 517 -23.96 16.13 -4.69
C GLY A 517 -24.34 14.75 -5.25
N PHE A 518 -23.68 13.68 -4.81
CA PHE A 518 -24.01 12.31 -5.21
C PHE A 518 -24.91 11.60 -4.18
N GLY A 519 -25.41 10.41 -4.52
CA GLY A 519 -26.30 9.65 -3.64
C GLY A 519 -25.99 8.15 -3.56
N PHE A 520 -26.76 7.46 -2.72
CA PHE A 520 -26.78 6.01 -2.66
C PHE A 520 -28.18 5.52 -3.00
N LEU A 521 -28.27 4.51 -3.86
CA LEU A 521 -29.51 3.79 -4.10
C LEU A 521 -29.55 2.55 -3.20
N PRO A 522 -30.73 2.22 -2.65
CA PRO A 522 -30.89 1.03 -1.83
C PRO A 522 -30.58 -0.23 -2.64
N VAL A 523 -30.36 -1.32 -1.90
CA VAL A 523 -30.20 -2.63 -2.50
C VAL A 523 -31.47 -3.00 -3.26
N ASP A 524 -31.29 -3.53 -4.46
CA ASP A 524 -32.36 -4.03 -5.32
C ASP A 524 -32.00 -5.45 -5.75
N LEU A 525 -32.91 -6.39 -5.48
CA LEU A 525 -32.65 -7.81 -5.66
C LEU A 525 -32.34 -8.18 -7.11
N MET A 526 -32.84 -7.42 -8.09
CA MET A 526 -32.66 -7.69 -9.52
C MET A 526 -31.51 -6.88 -10.10
N ARG A 527 -31.26 -5.68 -9.59
CA ARG A 527 -30.28 -4.74 -10.14
C ARG A 527 -28.95 -4.72 -9.39
N SER A 528 -28.92 -4.87 -8.07
CA SER A 528 -27.67 -4.77 -7.29
C SER A 528 -26.68 -5.85 -7.68
N ASP A 529 -25.40 -5.52 -7.77
CA ASP A 529 -24.36 -6.54 -7.91
C ASP A 529 -24.20 -7.33 -6.59
N TYR A 530 -23.47 -8.45 -6.61
CA TYR A 530 -23.19 -9.18 -5.38
C TYR A 530 -22.14 -8.45 -4.51
N LYS A 531 -21.18 -7.75 -5.13
CA LYS A 531 -20.05 -7.10 -4.43
C LYS A 531 -19.78 -5.66 -4.88
N VAL A 532 -20.05 -5.33 -6.13
CA VAL A 532 -19.66 -4.04 -6.72
C VAL A 532 -20.70 -2.95 -6.45
N PHE A 533 -20.26 -1.77 -5.99
CA PHE A 533 -21.09 -0.58 -5.93
C PHE A 533 -21.27 0.01 -7.33
N LYS A 534 -22.41 -0.27 -7.98
CA LYS A 534 -22.63 0.12 -9.38
C LYS A 534 -23.05 1.58 -9.51
N ILE A 535 -22.48 2.28 -10.49
CA ILE A 535 -22.87 3.66 -10.81
C ILE A 535 -24.20 3.64 -11.56
N GLU A 536 -25.17 4.40 -11.08
CA GLU A 536 -26.49 4.61 -11.70
C GLU A 536 -26.87 6.09 -11.62
N GLY A 537 -26.69 6.81 -12.73
CA GLY A 537 -26.84 8.26 -12.75
C GLY A 537 -25.85 8.92 -11.77
N ASN A 538 -26.35 9.78 -10.88
CA ASN A 538 -25.55 10.45 -9.86
C ASN A 538 -25.45 9.68 -8.53
N SER A 539 -25.71 8.37 -8.53
CA SER A 539 -25.74 7.57 -7.32
C SER A 539 -25.02 6.24 -7.46
N LEU A 540 -24.63 5.65 -6.33
CA LEU A 540 -24.14 4.28 -6.25
C LEU A 540 -25.22 3.34 -5.74
N ARG A 541 -25.52 2.30 -6.50
CA ARG A 541 -26.36 1.19 -6.04
C ARG A 541 -25.56 0.28 -5.13
N ILE A 542 -26.07 0.13 -3.89
CA ILE A 542 -25.45 -0.70 -2.86
C ILE A 542 -25.54 -2.20 -3.27
N PRO A 543 -24.46 -2.98 -3.16
CA PRO A 543 -24.45 -4.39 -3.52
C PRO A 543 -25.09 -5.26 -2.44
N LEU A 544 -25.50 -6.48 -2.83
CA LEU A 544 -26.16 -7.45 -1.95
C LEU A 544 -25.29 -7.84 -0.75
N SER A 545 -23.96 -7.93 -0.92
CA SER A 545 -23.04 -8.31 0.17
C SER A 545 -23.05 -7.35 1.36
N LYS A 546 -23.57 -6.13 1.20
CA LYS A 546 -23.68 -5.13 2.29
C LYS A 546 -24.97 -5.23 3.08
N ILE A 547 -25.86 -6.17 2.71
CA ILE A 547 -26.99 -6.55 3.57
C ILE A 547 -26.42 -7.19 4.84
N PRO A 548 -26.78 -6.69 6.04
CA PRO A 548 -26.30 -7.25 7.30
C PRO A 548 -26.53 -8.76 7.39
N GLY A 549 -25.47 -9.50 7.69
CA GLY A 549 -25.51 -10.96 7.90
C GLY A 549 -25.60 -11.83 6.64
N LEU A 550 -25.60 -11.26 5.42
CA LEU A 550 -25.68 -12.05 4.18
C LEU A 550 -24.31 -12.62 3.75
N GLY A 551 -23.27 -11.76 3.72
CA GLY A 551 -21.93 -12.12 3.25
C GLY A 551 -21.82 -12.34 1.73
N GLU A 552 -20.60 -12.33 1.20
CA GLU A 552 -20.35 -12.38 -0.25
C GLU A 552 -20.81 -13.68 -0.92
N LYS A 553 -20.68 -14.83 -0.23
CA LYS A 553 -21.02 -16.14 -0.80
C LYS A 553 -22.51 -16.25 -1.12
N LEU A 554 -23.38 -15.89 -0.18
CA LEU A 554 -24.83 -15.90 -0.39
C LEU A 554 -25.25 -14.80 -1.37
N ALA A 555 -24.64 -13.61 -1.28
CA ALA A 555 -24.88 -12.54 -2.25
C ALA A 555 -24.57 -13.00 -3.69
N SER A 556 -23.47 -13.71 -3.90
CA SER A 556 -23.10 -14.29 -5.19
C SER A 556 -24.12 -15.36 -5.64
N ALA A 557 -24.54 -16.25 -4.73
CA ALA A 557 -25.57 -17.25 -5.03
C ALA A 557 -26.90 -16.63 -5.49
N ILE A 558 -27.33 -15.51 -4.88
CA ILE A 558 -28.52 -14.76 -5.32
C ILE A 558 -28.36 -14.26 -6.76
N VAL A 559 -27.19 -13.68 -7.10
CA VAL A 559 -26.94 -13.16 -8.45
C VAL A 559 -26.85 -14.28 -9.48
N ILE A 560 -26.27 -15.43 -9.12
CA ILE A 560 -26.22 -16.61 -9.98
C ILE A 560 -27.65 -17.12 -10.22
N ALA A 561 -28.41 -17.35 -9.16
CA ALA A 561 -29.79 -17.83 -9.26
C ALA A 561 -30.64 -16.89 -10.12
N ARG A 562 -30.68 -15.58 -9.84
CA ARG A 562 -31.55 -14.65 -10.58
C ARG A 562 -31.23 -14.55 -12.09
N ARG A 563 -30.01 -14.91 -12.51
CA ARG A 563 -29.63 -14.95 -13.95
C ARG A 563 -30.28 -16.12 -14.68
N GLU A 564 -30.59 -17.21 -13.99
CA GLU A 564 -31.30 -18.36 -14.56
C GLU A 564 -32.78 -18.03 -14.77
N LYS A 565 -33.41 -17.39 -13.78
CA LYS A 565 -34.81 -16.98 -13.78
C LYS A 565 -35.05 -15.97 -12.66
N GLU A 566 -35.92 -14.98 -12.89
CA GLU A 566 -36.37 -14.06 -11.83
C GLU A 566 -37.03 -14.83 -10.66
N PHE A 567 -36.93 -14.26 -9.46
CA PHE A 567 -37.55 -14.85 -8.28
C PHE A 567 -39.05 -14.56 -8.28
N THR A 568 -39.85 -15.60 -8.13
CA THR A 568 -41.31 -15.54 -8.13
C THR A 568 -41.89 -15.32 -6.73
N SER A 569 -41.17 -15.75 -5.69
CA SER A 569 -41.57 -15.65 -4.28
C SER A 569 -40.37 -15.63 -3.34
N ILE A 570 -40.60 -15.32 -2.07
CA ILE A 570 -39.60 -15.37 -1.01
C ILE A 570 -39.12 -16.81 -0.77
N GLU A 571 -40.03 -17.79 -0.90
CA GLU A 571 -39.69 -19.21 -0.85
C GLU A 571 -38.74 -19.63 -1.99
N ASP A 572 -39.01 -19.17 -3.22
CA ASP A 572 -38.15 -19.43 -4.39
C ASP A 572 -36.74 -18.85 -4.19
N LEU A 573 -36.66 -17.60 -3.70
CA LEU A 573 -35.40 -16.96 -3.34
C LEU A 573 -34.62 -17.79 -2.31
N SER A 574 -35.27 -18.22 -1.22
CA SER A 574 -34.64 -19.02 -0.17
C SER A 574 -34.09 -20.33 -0.71
N LYS A 575 -34.91 -21.06 -1.48
CA LYS A 575 -34.57 -22.39 -2.00
C LYS A 575 -33.41 -22.34 -2.98
N ARG A 576 -33.40 -21.37 -3.90
CA ARG A 576 -32.38 -21.29 -4.97
C ARG A 576 -31.08 -20.63 -4.56
N SER A 577 -31.11 -19.68 -3.64
CA SER A 577 -29.91 -18.95 -3.22
C SER A 577 -29.32 -19.45 -1.89
N GLY A 578 -30.06 -20.24 -1.12
CA GLY A 578 -29.65 -20.74 0.19
C GLY A 578 -29.67 -19.69 1.29
N VAL A 579 -30.36 -18.54 1.09
CA VAL A 579 -30.52 -17.53 2.13
C VAL A 579 -31.35 -18.05 3.29
N THR A 580 -30.90 -17.77 4.51
CA THR A 580 -31.54 -18.24 5.74
C THR A 580 -32.76 -17.39 6.09
N LYS A 581 -33.61 -17.91 6.98
CA LYS A 581 -34.75 -17.16 7.52
C LYS A 581 -34.34 -15.81 8.13
N ALA A 582 -33.21 -15.76 8.85
CA ALA A 582 -32.68 -14.53 9.42
C ALA A 582 -32.28 -13.50 8.35
N ASN A 583 -31.74 -13.97 7.22
CA ASN A 583 -31.43 -13.09 6.09
C ASN A 583 -32.71 -12.51 5.46
N ILE A 584 -33.74 -13.34 5.30
CA ILE A 584 -35.04 -12.91 4.75
C ILE A 584 -35.70 -11.87 5.66
N GLU A 585 -35.74 -12.10 6.97
CA GLU A 585 -36.27 -11.14 7.94
C GLU A 585 -35.53 -9.80 7.87
N THR A 586 -34.20 -9.85 7.73
CA THR A 586 -33.38 -8.64 7.53
C THR A 586 -33.75 -7.93 6.23
N MET A 587 -33.85 -8.65 5.11
CA MET A 587 -34.22 -8.06 3.82
C MET A 587 -35.64 -7.47 3.83
N LYS A 588 -36.60 -8.09 4.53
CA LYS A 588 -37.96 -7.57 4.74
C LYS A 588 -37.94 -6.28 5.55
N ALA A 589 -37.22 -6.24 6.67
CA ALA A 589 -37.10 -5.06 7.53
C ALA A 589 -36.50 -3.86 6.78
N LEU A 590 -35.66 -4.12 5.78
CA LEU A 590 -35.03 -3.12 4.92
C LEU A 590 -35.87 -2.77 3.68
N GLY A 591 -37.04 -3.39 3.51
CA GLY A 591 -37.95 -3.16 2.39
C GLY A 591 -37.48 -3.71 1.03
N ILE A 592 -36.44 -4.57 1.02
CA ILE A 592 -35.85 -5.12 -0.22
C ILE A 592 -36.80 -6.10 -0.90
N LEU A 593 -37.61 -6.82 -0.11
CA LEU A 593 -38.58 -7.82 -0.59
C LEU A 593 -40.01 -7.27 -0.70
N ASN A 594 -40.18 -5.95 -0.65
CA ASN A 594 -41.50 -5.33 -0.73
C ASN A 594 -42.17 -5.66 -2.08
N GLY A 595 -43.39 -6.20 -2.02
CA GLY A 595 -44.16 -6.59 -3.20
C GLY A 595 -43.88 -8.01 -3.71
N MET A 596 -42.96 -8.76 -3.09
CA MET A 596 -42.74 -10.17 -3.41
C MET A 596 -43.69 -11.07 -2.58
N PRO A 597 -44.39 -12.04 -3.19
CA PRO A 597 -45.26 -12.95 -2.45
C PRO A 597 -44.45 -13.92 -1.57
N GLU A 598 -45.04 -14.39 -0.47
CA GLU A 598 -44.37 -15.33 0.45
C GLU A 598 -44.10 -16.69 -0.20
N THR A 599 -45.09 -17.21 -0.93
CA THR A 599 -45.05 -18.52 -1.58
C THR A 599 -45.55 -18.44 -3.02
N GLU A 600 -45.21 -19.43 -3.85
CA GLU A 600 -45.78 -19.58 -5.18
C GLU A 600 -47.20 -20.14 -5.09
N GLN A 601 -48.21 -19.43 -5.62
CA GLN A 601 -49.60 -19.95 -5.65
C GLN A 601 -49.84 -21.00 -6.74
N MET A 602 -48.91 -21.17 -7.69
CA MET A 602 -48.93 -22.25 -8.69
C MET A 602 -47.51 -22.72 -9.02
N SER A 603 -47.19 -23.95 -8.61
CA SER A 603 -46.00 -24.70 -9.05
C SER A 603 -46.33 -25.38 -10.39
N LEU A 604 -45.87 -24.82 -11.50
CA LEU A 604 -45.96 -25.47 -12.81
C LEU A 604 -44.71 -26.35 -13.00
N PHE A 605 -44.95 -27.66 -13.02
CA PHE A 605 -44.04 -28.81 -13.27
C PHE A 605 -43.52 -29.57 -12.03
N HIS A 606 -44.04 -30.80 -11.91
CA HIS A 606 -43.51 -31.92 -11.13
C HIS A 606 -42.39 -32.62 -11.90
#